data_AF-A0A1Z9LZY5-F1
#
_entry.id   AF-A0A1Z9LZY5-F1
#
_cell.length_a   1.000
_cell.length_b   1.000
_cell.length_c   1.000
_cell.angle_alpha   90.00
_cell.angle_beta   90.00
_cell.angle_gamma   90.00
#
_symmetry.space_group_name_H-M   'P 1'
#
loop_
_entity.id
_entity.type
_entity.pdbx_description
1 polymer ?
#
loop_
_entity_poly.entity_id
_entity_poly.type
_entity_poly.pdbx_seq_one_letter_code
_entity_poly.pdbx_strand_id
1 'polypeptide(L)'
;QAARNLKKDKIIQYIDRLRVDARRLTSESVSKEVEKLDKVYADACGKKQYSAAVNAIRLKSQLLGFLVEKKEVQHSTLDAMNDDDLSTYLDQIQKDHNIQ
;
A
#
# COMPACT_ATOMS: atom_id res chain seq x y z
N GLN A 1 10.22 14.69 -22.58
CA GLN A 1 10.79 14.20 -21.30
C GLN A 1 10.32 14.97 -20.07
N ALA A 2 10.53 16.29 -19.96
CA ALA A 2 10.18 17.06 -18.76
C ALA A 2 8.68 17.02 -18.39
N ALA A 3 7.78 17.14 -19.39
CA ALA A 3 6.33 17.06 -19.18
C ALA A 3 5.86 15.66 -18.72
N ARG A 4 6.53 14.59 -19.18
CA ARG A 4 6.24 13.20 -18.79
C ARG A 4 6.61 12.93 -17.34
N ASN A 5 7.78 13.41 -16.91
CA ASN A 5 8.21 13.32 -15.52
C ASN A 5 7.26 14.08 -14.59
N LEU A 6 6.80 15.27 -15.01
CA LEU A 6 5.82 16.05 -14.24
C LEU A 6 4.47 15.30 -14.05
N LYS A 7 3.98 14.62 -15.09
CA LYS A 7 2.76 13.78 -14.99
C LYS A 7 2.97 12.63 -14.00
N LYS A 8 4.12 11.95 -14.06
CA LYS A 8 4.49 10.87 -13.14
C LYS A 8 4.54 11.34 -11.68
N ASP A 9 5.18 12.47 -11.41
CA ASP A 9 5.28 13.00 -10.06
C ASP A 9 3.91 13.35 -9.47
N LYS A 10 3.00 13.90 -10.29
CA LYS A 10 1.61 14.17 -9.86
C LYS A 10 0.84 12.91 -9.52
N ILE A 11 1.01 11.83 -10.29
CA ILE A 11 0.37 10.54 -10.02
C ILE A 11 0.90 9.96 -8.69
N ILE A 12 2.21 10.01 -8.46
CA ILE A 12 2.82 9.53 -7.20
C ILE A 12 2.29 10.34 -6.01
N GLN A 13 2.30 11.68 -6.10
CA GLN A 13 1.77 12.55 -5.06
C GLN A 13 0.29 12.27 -4.76
N TYR A 14 -0.50 11.97 -5.79
CA TYR A 14 -1.91 11.63 -5.62
C TYR A 14 -2.10 10.29 -4.91
N ILE A 15 -1.36 9.25 -5.31
CA ILE A 15 -1.39 7.94 -4.65
C ILE A 15 -0.99 8.07 -3.18
N ASP A 16 0.05 8.85 -2.89
CA ASP A 16 0.49 9.07 -1.51
C ASP A 16 -0.55 9.83 -0.70
N ARG A 17 -1.24 10.83 -1.29
CA ARG A 17 -2.37 11.50 -0.66
C ARG A 17 -3.51 10.52 -0.35
N LEU A 18 -3.91 9.68 -1.30
CA LEU A 18 -4.94 8.65 -1.09
C LEU A 18 -4.58 7.70 0.04
N ARG A 19 -3.31 7.25 0.11
CA ARG A 19 -2.82 6.39 1.19
C ARG A 19 -2.86 7.10 2.55
N VAL A 20 -2.59 8.40 2.60
CA VAL A 20 -2.70 9.20 3.83
C VAL A 20 -4.16 9.38 4.23
N ASP A 21 -5.04 9.71 3.30
CA ASP A 21 -6.47 9.89 3.57
C ASP A 21 -7.14 8.60 4.03
N ALA A 22 -6.82 7.46 3.42
CA ALA A 22 -7.31 6.15 3.85
C ALA A 22 -6.88 5.85 5.29
N ARG A 23 -5.63 6.17 5.68
CA ARG A 23 -5.14 6.01 7.06
C ARG A 23 -5.82 6.97 8.03
N ARG A 24 -6.06 8.22 7.60
CA ARG A 24 -6.75 9.23 8.41
C ARG A 24 -8.20 8.84 8.69
N LEU A 25 -8.93 8.40 7.67
CA LEU A 25 -10.35 8.01 7.77
C LEU A 25 -10.55 6.78 8.67
N THR A 26 -9.63 5.83 8.60
CA THR A 26 -9.72 4.58 9.36
C THR A 26 -9.07 4.67 10.75
N SER A 27 -8.34 5.76 11.05
CA SER A 27 -7.53 5.90 12.27
C SER A 27 -6.57 4.73 12.51
N GLU A 28 -6.22 4.00 11.45
CA GLU A 28 -5.33 2.86 11.46
C GLU A 28 -3.89 3.38 11.57
N SER A 29 -3.16 2.85 12.56
CA SER A 29 -1.77 3.19 12.79
C SER A 29 -0.97 1.90 12.92
N VAL A 30 0.31 1.96 12.58
CA VAL A 30 1.20 0.79 12.71
C VAL A 30 1.17 0.25 14.15
N SER A 31 1.16 1.13 15.14
CA SER A 31 1.08 0.75 16.56
C SER A 31 -0.19 -0.05 16.88
N LYS A 32 -1.37 0.42 16.45
CA LYS A 32 -2.64 -0.31 16.67
C LYS A 32 -2.66 -1.65 15.95
N GLU A 33 -2.12 -1.72 14.75
CA GLU A 33 -2.11 -2.95 13.96
C GLU A 33 -1.16 -3.99 14.57
N VAL A 34 -0.02 -3.55 15.10
CA VAL A 34 0.91 -4.40 15.88
C VAL A 34 0.21 -4.98 17.12
N GLU A 35 -0.53 -4.16 17.87
CA GLU A 35 -1.29 -4.62 19.04
C GLU A 35 -2.38 -5.66 18.67
N LYS A 36 -3.07 -5.47 17.53
CA LYS A 36 -4.03 -6.46 17.04
C LYS A 36 -3.32 -7.78 16.71
N LEU A 37 -2.18 -7.73 16.04
CA LEU A 37 -1.41 -8.93 15.68
C LEU A 37 -0.88 -9.67 16.91
N ASP A 38 -0.51 -8.95 17.97
CA ASP A 38 -0.11 -9.57 19.26
C ASP A 38 -1.26 -10.33 19.91
N LYS A 39 -2.48 -9.79 19.87
CA LYS A 39 -3.69 -10.49 20.35
C LYS A 39 -3.97 -11.74 19.51
N VAL A 40 -3.91 -11.62 18.18
CA VAL A 40 -4.10 -12.76 17.26
C VAL A 40 -3.06 -13.85 17.51
N TYR A 41 -1.80 -13.48 17.74
CA TYR A 41 -0.74 -14.42 18.08
C TYR A 41 -1.04 -15.16 19.39
N ALA A 42 -1.40 -14.43 20.45
CA ALA A 42 -1.72 -15.03 21.75
C ALA A 42 -2.93 -15.99 21.66
N ASP A 43 -4.00 -15.58 20.98
CA ASP A 43 -5.20 -16.38 20.79
C ASP A 43 -4.92 -17.64 19.94
N ALA A 44 -4.14 -17.50 18.87
CA ALA A 44 -3.77 -18.61 18.00
C ALA A 44 -2.88 -19.62 18.73
N CYS A 45 -1.93 -19.15 19.55
CA CYS A 45 -1.12 -20.01 20.42
C CYS A 45 -1.98 -20.76 21.44
N GLY A 46 -2.94 -20.08 22.08
CA GLY A 46 -3.87 -20.70 23.02
C GLY A 46 -4.75 -21.78 22.37
N LYS A 47 -5.15 -21.57 21.12
CA LYS A 47 -5.95 -22.53 20.33
C LYS A 47 -5.10 -23.59 19.60
N LYS A 48 -3.78 -23.63 19.81
CA LYS A 48 -2.83 -24.51 19.09
C LYS A 48 -2.85 -24.34 17.57
N GLN A 49 -3.30 -23.20 17.06
CA GLN A 49 -3.33 -22.85 15.65
C GLN A 49 -1.99 -22.22 15.23
N TYR A 50 -0.92 -23.01 15.26
CA TYR A 50 0.44 -22.49 15.09
C TYR A 50 0.69 -21.83 13.73
N SER A 51 0.02 -22.25 12.66
CA SER A 51 0.11 -21.58 11.35
C SER A 51 -0.39 -20.14 11.40
N ALA A 52 -1.50 -19.88 12.11
CA ALA A 52 -2.03 -18.53 12.30
C ALA A 52 -1.09 -17.68 13.17
N ALA A 53 -0.52 -18.26 14.22
CA ALA A 53 0.45 -17.59 15.09
C ALA A 53 1.73 -17.19 14.32
N VAL A 54 2.28 -18.09 13.50
CA VAL A 54 3.47 -17.81 12.68
C VAL A 54 3.17 -16.71 11.65
N ASN A 55 2.00 -16.74 11.03
CA ASN A 55 1.59 -15.70 10.09
C ASN A 55 1.42 -14.33 10.76
N ALA A 56 0.85 -14.29 11.98
CA ALA A 56 0.69 -13.06 12.74
C ALA A 56 2.05 -12.41 13.06
N ILE A 57 3.02 -13.20 13.52
CA ILE A 57 4.40 -12.72 13.76
C ILE A 57 5.04 -12.24 12.46
N ARG A 58 4.90 -12.98 11.36
CA ARG A 58 5.48 -12.61 10.07
C ARG A 58 4.95 -11.26 9.60
N LEU A 59 3.63 -11.05 9.66
CA LEU A 59 2.98 -9.78 9.31
C LEU A 59 3.42 -8.64 10.23
N LYS A 60 3.55 -8.89 11.54
CA LYS A 60 4.05 -7.91 12.52
C LYS A 60 5.47 -7.48 12.18
N SER A 61 6.37 -8.43 11.90
CA SER A 61 7.75 -8.15 11.53
C SER A 61 7.87 -7.43 10.17
N GLN A 62 6.95 -7.68 9.24
CA GLN A 62 6.85 -6.92 7.98
C GLN A 62 6.41 -5.47 8.23
N LEU A 63 5.39 -5.25 9.07
CA LEU A 63 4.91 -3.91 9.42
C LEU A 63 5.96 -3.05 10.13
N LEU A 64 6.77 -3.67 10.99
CA LEU A 64 7.87 -3.01 11.69
C LEU A 64 9.12 -2.80 10.82
N GLY A 65 9.12 -3.33 9.59
CA GLY A 65 10.22 -3.19 8.64
C GLY A 65 11.39 -4.15 8.85
N PHE A 66 11.28 -5.14 9.75
CA PHE A 66 12.32 -6.16 9.95
C PHE A 66 12.36 -7.20 8.83
N LEU A 67 11.20 -7.49 8.24
CA LEU A 67 11.07 -8.36 7.08
C LEU A 67 10.72 -7.52 5.85
N VAL A 68 11.65 -7.48 4.90
CA VAL A 68 11.38 -6.90 3.59
C VAL A 68 10.97 -8.03 2.66
N GLU A 69 9.69 -8.07 2.29
CA GLU A 69 9.26 -8.95 1.22
C GLU A 69 9.75 -8.34 -0.10
N LYS A 70 10.87 -8.87 -0.61
CA LYS A 70 11.41 -8.47 -1.90
C LYS A 70 10.54 -9.07 -3.00
N LYS A 71 9.38 -8.46 -3.25
CA LYS A 71 8.65 -8.71 -4.48
C LYS A 71 9.39 -8.00 -5.60
N GLU A 72 9.90 -8.77 -6.56
CA GLU A 72 10.15 -8.22 -7.89
C GLU A 72 8.80 -7.86 -8.46
N VAL A 73 8.40 -6.61 -8.22
CA VAL A 73 7.22 -6.12 -8.90
C VAL A 73 7.66 -5.79 -10.32
N GLN A 74 7.38 -6.71 -11.25
CA GLN A 74 7.26 -6.37 -12.66
C GLN A 74 6.05 -5.43 -12.80
N HIS A 75 6.16 -4.23 -12.25
CA HIS A 75 5.25 -3.18 -12.64
C HIS A 75 5.58 -2.88 -14.09
N SER A 76 4.58 -3.05 -14.94
CA SER A 76 4.22 -2.14 -16.04
C SER A 76 4.39 -0.71 -15.53
N THR A 77 5.65 -0.28 -15.46
CA THR A 77 6.07 0.90 -14.73
C THR A 77 5.44 2.09 -15.45
N LEU A 78 5.10 3.16 -14.74
CA LEU A 78 4.82 4.46 -15.38
C LEU A 78 5.92 4.82 -16.41
N ASP A 79 7.13 4.30 -16.22
CA ASP A 79 8.27 4.39 -17.14
C ASP A 79 8.14 3.58 -18.43
N ALA A 80 7.33 2.51 -18.44
CA ALA A 80 6.98 1.71 -19.61
C ALA A 80 5.69 2.17 -20.30
N MET A 81 4.85 2.99 -19.64
CA MET A 81 3.65 3.56 -20.23
C MET A 81 4.02 4.64 -21.25
N ASN A 82 3.37 4.61 -22.41
CA ASN A 82 3.45 5.69 -23.39
C ASN A 82 2.63 6.91 -22.92
N ASP A 83 2.74 8.04 -23.61
CA ASP A 83 2.08 9.28 -23.17
C ASP A 83 0.54 9.20 -23.23
N ASP A 84 -0.02 8.35 -24.11
CA ASP A 84 -1.46 8.14 -24.29
C ASP A 84 -2.05 7.28 -23.16
N ASP A 85 -1.35 6.21 -22.79
CA ASP A 85 -1.68 5.36 -21.64
C ASP A 85 -1.64 6.18 -20.34
N LEU A 86 -0.64 7.06 -20.23
CA LEU A 86 -0.48 7.96 -19.09
C LEU A 86 -1.62 8.99 -19.03
N SER A 87 -2.05 9.53 -20.18
CA SER A 87 -3.18 10.46 -20.26
C SER A 87 -4.49 9.78 -19.91
N THR A 88 -4.73 8.59 -20.45
CA THR A 88 -5.94 7.79 -20.17
C THR A 88 -6.04 7.45 -18.68
N TYR A 89 -4.92 7.10 -18.06
CA TYR A 89 -4.87 6.83 -16.62
C TYR A 89 -5.17 8.08 -15.78
N LEU A 90 -4.69 9.25 -16.20
CA LEU A 90 -5.02 10.53 -15.55
C LEU A 90 -6.51 10.89 -15.72
N ASP A 91 -7.08 10.69 -16.90
CA ASP A 91 -8.50 10.93 -17.17
C ASP A 91 -9.40 9.98 -16.37
N GLN A 92 -8.97 8.74 -16.19
CA GLN A 92 -9.66 7.76 -15.35
C GLN A 92 -9.65 8.21 -13.88
N ILE A 93 -8.50 8.64 -13.36
CA ILE A 93 -8.39 9.22 -12.01
C ILE A 93 -9.31 10.45 -11.87
N GLN A 94 -9.35 11.30 -12.90
CA GLN A 94 -10.19 12.49 -12.90
C GLN A 94 -11.68 12.15 -12.78
N LYS A 95 -12.15 11.14 -13.55
CA LYS A 95 -13.53 10.66 -13.53
C LYS A 95 -13.90 9.96 -12.22
N ASP A 96 -13.07 9.05 -11.75
CA ASP A 96 -13.36 8.24 -10.56
C ASP A 96 -13.47 9.08 -9.29
N HIS A 97 -12.84 10.25 -9.28
CA HIS A 97 -12.76 11.13 -8.13
C HIS A 97 -13.37 12.52 -8.34
N ASN A 98 -14.08 12.71 -9.45
CA ASN A 98 -14.86 13.91 -9.78
C ASN A 98 -14.03 15.22 -9.66
N ILE A 99 -12.79 15.16 -10.12
CA ILE A 99 -11.86 16.29 -10.07
C ILE A 99 -12.13 17.15 -11.31
N GLN A 100 -12.77 18.31 -11.15
CA GLN A 100 -13.00 19.26 -12.25
C GLN A 100 -11.73 20.06 -12.56
#